data_AF-A0A7R9WD70-F1
#
_entry.id   AF-A0A7R9WD70-F1
#
_cell.length_a   1.000
_cell.length_b   1.000
_cell.length_c   1.000
_cell.angle_alpha   90.00
_cell.angle_beta   90.00
_cell.angle_gamma   90.00
#
_symmetry.space_group_name_H-M   'P 1'
#
loop_
_entity.id
_entity.type
_entity.pdbx_description
1 polymer ?
#
loop_
_entity_poly.entity_id
_entity_poly.type
_entity_poly.pdbx_seq_one_letter_code
_entity_poly.pdbx_strand_id
1 'polypeptide(L)'
;DPKHGITLTSDALRPCRAGVESNPRASVRAGEGLYVSWMGNGHVNNGQSDGTCVKFLLAPYASDPNFSSFSIIPGGDCVGYWYTNAQGFDKTDHTITIPANTVPGKYTLLWYWDFTEFWYSSCADIDV
;
A
#
# COMPACT_ATOMS: atom_id res chain seq x y z
N ASP A 1 -28.09 6.69 -0.90
CA ASP A 1 -28.38 5.73 0.18
C ASP A 1 -27.36 4.59 0.08
N PRO A 2 -26.25 4.63 0.83
CA PRO A 2 -25.24 3.58 0.76
C PRO A 2 -25.88 2.29 1.27
N LYS A 3 -26.16 1.37 0.33
CA LYS A 3 -27.00 0.17 0.49
C LYS A 3 -26.55 -0.85 1.56
N HIS A 4 -25.56 -0.52 2.39
CA HIS A 4 -24.92 -1.43 3.35
C HIS A 4 -24.79 -0.89 4.78
N GLY A 5 -25.42 0.23 5.14
CA GLY A 5 -25.43 0.69 6.54
C GLY A 5 -24.02 0.94 7.14
N ILE A 6 -23.05 1.27 6.29
CA ILE A 6 -21.66 1.50 6.69
C ILE A 6 -21.61 2.80 7.50
N THR A 7 -21.30 2.68 8.79
CA THR A 7 -21.00 3.83 9.64
C THR A 7 -19.49 4.05 9.63
N LEU A 8 -19.04 5.17 9.07
CA LEU A 8 -17.63 5.56 9.10
C LEU A 8 -17.28 6.08 10.50
N THR A 9 -16.58 5.28 11.29
CA THR A 9 -16.00 5.71 12.56
C THR A 9 -14.64 6.38 12.33
N SER A 10 -14.11 7.08 13.33
CA SER A 10 -12.76 7.67 13.25
C SER A 10 -11.68 6.65 12.88
N ASP A 11 -11.87 5.39 13.29
CA ASP A 11 -10.92 4.31 13.00
C ASP A 11 -10.94 3.92 11.52
N ALA A 12 -12.07 4.10 10.82
CA ALA A 12 -12.19 3.87 9.39
C ALA A 12 -11.49 4.96 8.54
N LEU A 13 -11.10 6.08 9.17
CA LEU A 13 -10.36 7.17 8.53
C LEU A 13 -8.84 7.05 8.71
N ARG A 14 -8.36 6.07 9.49
CA ARG A 14 -6.93 5.86 9.71
C ARG A 14 -6.28 5.18 8.49
N PRO A 15 -5.05 5.58 8.09
CA PRO A 15 -4.34 4.91 7.00
C PRO A 15 -4.00 3.45 7.33
N CYS A 16 -3.64 3.20 8.60
CA CYS A 16 -3.18 1.92 9.12
C CYS A 16 -3.91 1.59 10.43
N ARG A 17 -3.93 0.30 10.81
CA ARG A 17 -4.51 -0.13 12.09
C ARG A 17 -3.62 0.33 13.26
N ALA A 18 -4.21 1.08 14.18
CA ALA A 18 -3.51 1.52 15.38
C ALA A 18 -3.13 0.36 16.30
N GLY A 19 -1.90 0.38 16.83
CA GLY A 19 -1.40 -0.56 17.82
C GLY A 19 -1.06 -1.96 17.30
N VAL A 20 -1.18 -2.19 15.99
CA VAL A 20 -0.82 -3.47 15.37
C VAL A 20 0.50 -3.31 14.64
N GLU A 21 1.51 -4.03 15.11
CA GLU A 21 2.82 -4.07 14.49
C GLU A 21 2.97 -5.33 13.63
N SER A 22 3.60 -5.19 12.45
CA SER A 22 3.91 -6.33 11.59
C SER A 22 4.93 -7.25 12.24
N ASN A 23 4.66 -8.55 12.27
CA ASN A 23 5.58 -9.56 12.78
C ASN A 23 5.39 -10.89 12.02
N PRO A 24 6.39 -11.38 11.26
CA PRO A 24 7.70 -10.76 11.02
C PRO A 24 7.62 -9.47 10.19
N ARG A 25 8.66 -8.64 10.26
CA ARG A 25 8.87 -7.48 9.38
C ARG A 25 9.77 -7.86 8.22
N ALA A 26 9.55 -7.23 7.06
CA ALA A 26 10.51 -7.30 5.97
C ALA A 26 11.72 -6.40 6.29
N SER A 27 12.92 -6.80 5.85
CA SER A 27 14.12 -5.97 5.92
C SER A 27 14.63 -5.66 4.51
N VAL A 28 14.92 -4.40 4.22
CA VAL A 28 15.36 -3.93 2.89
C VAL A 28 16.32 -2.77 3.05
N ARG A 29 17.44 -2.73 2.32
CA ARG A 29 18.35 -1.60 2.42
C ARG A 29 17.82 -0.38 1.67
N ALA A 30 18.20 0.81 2.13
CA ALA A 30 17.99 2.03 1.35
C ALA A 30 18.60 1.89 -0.06
N GLY A 31 17.84 2.27 -1.08
CA GLY A 31 18.22 2.13 -2.49
C GLY A 31 17.90 0.77 -3.12
N GLU A 32 17.45 -0.21 -2.34
CA GLU A 32 17.11 -1.54 -2.84
C GLU A 32 15.59 -1.72 -3.06
N GLY A 33 15.26 -2.77 -3.83
CA GLY A 33 13.89 -3.14 -4.15
C GLY A 33 13.24 -3.97 -3.04
N LEU A 34 11.99 -3.63 -2.71
CA LEU A 34 11.11 -4.41 -1.85
C LEU A 34 9.92 -4.90 -2.69
N TYR A 35 9.72 -6.22 -2.74
CA TYR A 35 8.55 -6.83 -3.37
C TYR A 35 7.33 -6.65 -2.46
N VAL A 36 6.25 -6.13 -3.03
CA VAL A 36 4.97 -5.94 -2.37
C VAL A 36 3.89 -6.58 -3.22
N SER A 37 3.02 -7.39 -2.59
CA SER A 37 1.84 -7.95 -3.24
C SER A 37 0.59 -7.58 -2.47
N TRP A 38 -0.50 -7.45 -3.21
CA TRP A 38 -1.85 -7.28 -2.67
C TRP A 38 -2.76 -8.33 -3.27
N MET A 39 -3.93 -8.51 -2.67
CA MET A 39 -4.89 -9.48 -3.17
C MET A 39 -5.79 -8.83 -4.21
N GLY A 40 -5.86 -9.42 -5.40
CA GLY A 40 -6.76 -9.00 -6.46
C GLY A 40 -8.24 -9.09 -6.09
N ASN A 41 -8.63 -10.03 -5.21
CA ASN A 41 -9.99 -10.18 -4.67
C ASN A 41 -11.13 -10.15 -5.71
N GLY A 42 -10.88 -10.67 -6.92
CA GLY A 42 -11.87 -10.69 -8.01
C GLY A 42 -11.99 -9.39 -8.79
N HIS A 43 -11.15 -8.38 -8.50
CA HIS A 43 -11.09 -7.10 -9.21
C HIS A 43 -9.93 -7.06 -10.21
N VAL A 44 -9.62 -8.17 -10.86
CA VAL A 44 -8.52 -8.26 -11.82
C VAL A 44 -9.11 -8.65 -13.18
N ASN A 45 -8.72 -7.93 -14.23
CA ASN A 45 -9.11 -8.24 -15.61
C ASN A 45 -10.63 -8.36 -15.83
N ASN A 46 -11.39 -7.45 -15.20
CA ASN A 46 -12.86 -7.42 -15.27
C ASN A 46 -13.42 -6.02 -15.59
N GLY A 47 -12.55 -5.05 -15.90
CA GLY A 47 -12.91 -3.67 -16.19
C GLY A 47 -13.08 -2.75 -14.97
N GLN A 48 -13.26 -3.28 -13.76
CA GLN A 48 -13.52 -2.46 -12.57
C GLN A 48 -12.27 -1.73 -12.05
N SER A 49 -11.11 -2.36 -12.19
CA SER A 49 -9.82 -1.84 -11.69
C SER A 49 -8.92 -1.29 -12.80
N ASP A 50 -9.43 -1.23 -14.03
CA ASP A 50 -8.66 -0.81 -15.18
C ASP A 50 -8.32 0.68 -15.06
N GLY A 51 -7.03 0.99 -15.11
CA GLY A 51 -6.53 2.35 -14.89
C GLY A 51 -6.44 2.76 -13.41
N THR A 52 -6.78 1.89 -12.46
CA THR A 52 -6.59 2.17 -11.02
C THR A 52 -5.11 2.22 -10.68
N CYS A 53 -4.70 3.31 -10.02
CA CYS A 53 -3.37 3.50 -9.46
C CYS A 53 -3.30 3.03 -8.00
N VAL A 54 -2.39 2.13 -7.70
CA VAL A 54 -1.90 1.85 -6.34
C VAL A 54 -0.79 2.84 -6.03
N LYS A 55 -0.94 3.53 -4.89
CA LYS A 55 0.02 4.50 -4.38
C LYS A 55 0.82 3.90 -3.25
N PHE A 56 2.14 4.04 -3.27
CA PHE A 56 3.06 3.56 -2.25
C PHE A 56 3.72 4.72 -1.51
N LEU A 57 3.56 4.72 -0.19
CA LEU A 57 4.05 5.78 0.68
C LEU A 57 4.81 5.19 1.86
N LEU A 58 5.76 5.95 2.39
CA LEU A 58 6.58 5.57 3.53
C LEU A 58 6.54 6.66 4.61
N ALA A 59 6.52 6.25 5.86
CA ALA A 59 6.68 7.12 7.03
C ALA A 59 7.58 6.45 8.07
N PRO A 60 8.33 7.21 8.90
CA PRO A 60 8.91 6.66 10.12
C PRO A 60 7.84 5.94 10.95
N TYR A 61 8.20 4.84 11.60
CA TYR A 61 7.22 4.05 12.36
C TYR A 61 6.59 4.87 13.49
N ALA A 62 5.27 4.77 13.58
CA ALA A 62 4.47 5.15 14.73
C ALA A 62 3.41 4.06 14.95
N SER A 63 3.01 3.83 16.21
CA SER A 63 1.96 2.84 16.50
C SER A 63 0.59 3.22 15.96
N ASP A 64 0.35 4.51 15.70
CA ASP A 64 -0.86 5.04 15.06
C ASP A 64 -0.45 6.17 14.10
N PRO A 65 0.04 5.85 12.89
CA PRO A 65 0.58 6.85 11.98
C PRO A 65 -0.54 7.67 11.35
N ASN A 66 -0.32 8.98 11.24
CA ASN A 66 -1.27 9.89 10.60
C ASN A 66 -1.00 9.94 9.10
N PHE A 67 -2.02 10.14 8.27
CA PHE A 67 -1.85 10.18 6.81
C PHE A 67 -0.83 11.25 6.38
N SER A 68 -0.78 12.38 7.11
CA SER A 68 0.15 13.49 6.83
C SER A 68 1.62 13.18 7.15
N SER A 69 1.94 12.09 7.85
CA SER A 69 3.35 11.70 8.09
C SER A 69 3.94 10.93 6.91
N PHE A 70 3.11 10.50 5.97
CA PHE A 70 3.54 9.71 4.83
C PHE A 70 4.03 10.57 3.68
N SER A 71 5.10 10.10 3.03
CA SER A 71 5.62 10.65 1.78
C SER A 71 5.54 9.60 0.69
N ILE A 72 5.18 10.01 -0.52
CA ILE A 72 5.16 9.13 -1.70
C ILE A 72 6.59 8.65 -1.98
N ILE A 73 6.74 7.34 -2.15
CA ILE A 73 7.99 6.73 -2.60
C ILE A 73 8.18 7.11 -4.07
N PRO A 74 9.38 7.51 -4.53
CA PRO A 74 9.63 7.78 -5.94
C PRO A 74 9.17 6.63 -6.85
N GLY A 75 8.36 6.94 -7.87
CA GLY A 75 7.75 5.93 -8.76
C GLY A 75 6.56 5.17 -8.17
N GLY A 76 6.18 5.47 -6.92
CA GLY A 76 5.04 4.90 -6.21
C GLY A 76 3.78 5.77 -6.27
N ASP A 77 3.72 6.82 -7.10
CA ASP A 77 2.56 7.71 -7.23
C ASP A 77 1.44 7.13 -8.08
N CYS A 78 1.76 6.24 -9.02
CA CYS A 78 0.80 5.40 -9.73
C CYS A 78 1.45 4.12 -10.25
N VAL A 79 1.21 3.02 -9.52
CA VAL A 79 1.49 1.66 -10.00
C VAL A 79 0.17 1.05 -10.44
N GLY A 80 0.12 0.43 -11.63
CA GLY A 80 -1.10 -0.23 -12.09
C GLY A 80 -1.58 -1.28 -11.09
N TYR A 81 -2.87 -1.26 -10.75
CA TYR A 81 -3.46 -2.22 -9.80
C TYR A 81 -3.23 -3.67 -10.21
N TRP A 82 -3.22 -3.94 -11.51
CA TRP A 82 -2.96 -5.26 -12.04
C TRP A 82 -2.22 -5.19 -13.37
N TYR A 83 -1.56 -6.29 -13.74
CA TYR A 83 -0.97 -6.49 -15.05
C TYR A 83 -0.95 -7.98 -15.41
N THR A 84 -0.92 -8.31 -16.70
CA THR A 84 -0.64 -9.68 -17.16
C THR A 84 0.85 -9.84 -17.35
N ASN A 85 1.46 -10.79 -16.67
CA ASN A 85 2.89 -11.06 -16.79
C ASN A 85 3.22 -11.82 -18.09
N ALA A 86 4.51 -12.01 -18.37
CA ALA A 86 4.97 -12.68 -19.60
C ALA A 86 4.49 -14.14 -19.74
N GLN A 87 4.04 -14.77 -18.65
CA GLN A 87 3.49 -16.12 -18.63
C GLN A 87 1.97 -16.15 -18.79
N GLY A 88 1.32 -15.00 -18.97
CA GLY A 88 -0.13 -14.90 -19.14
C GLY A 88 -0.91 -14.96 -17.83
N PHE A 89 -0.25 -14.79 -16.68
CA PHE A 89 -0.93 -14.72 -15.39
C PHE A 89 -1.17 -13.28 -14.98
N ASP A 90 -2.38 -12.99 -14.53
CA ASP A 90 -2.69 -11.70 -13.95
C ASP A 90 -2.08 -11.59 -12.54
N LYS A 91 -1.43 -10.46 -12.28
CA LYS A 91 -0.65 -10.17 -11.08
C LYS A 91 -1.10 -8.87 -10.45
N THR A 92 -0.92 -8.83 -9.13
CA THR A 92 -1.28 -7.72 -8.23
C THR A 92 -0.11 -7.52 -7.28
N ASP A 93 1.03 -7.19 -7.89
CA ASP A 93 2.30 -7.02 -7.19
C ASP A 93 3.17 -5.96 -7.86
N HIS A 94 4.15 -5.48 -7.12
CA HIS A 94 5.14 -4.54 -7.60
C HIS A 94 6.41 -4.58 -6.75
N THR A 95 7.53 -4.22 -7.34
CA THR A 95 8.77 -3.98 -6.60
C THR A 95 8.98 -2.49 -6.48
N ILE A 96 8.82 -1.96 -5.27
CA ILE A 96 9.14 -0.56 -4.96
C ILE A 96 10.62 -0.41 -4.62
N THR A 97 11.22 0.75 -4.87
CA THR A 97 12.60 1.04 -4.43
C THR A 97 12.57 1.97 -3.23
N ILE A 98 13.17 1.55 -2.12
CA ILE A 98 13.31 2.43 -0.94
C ILE A 98 14.27 3.56 -1.30
N PRO A 99 13.95 4.85 -1.00
CA PRO A 99 14.84 5.95 -1.36
C PRO A 99 16.25 5.75 -0.79
N ALA A 100 17.28 5.99 -1.61
CA ALA A 100 18.67 5.74 -1.24
C ALA A 100 19.17 6.58 -0.05
N ASN A 101 18.50 7.69 0.25
CA ASN A 101 18.79 8.56 1.39
C ASN A 101 17.93 8.25 2.63
N THR A 102 17.17 7.14 2.63
CA THR A 102 16.40 6.71 3.81
C THR A 102 17.37 6.30 4.91
N VAL A 103 17.25 6.93 6.08
CA VAL A 103 18.08 6.61 7.25
C VAL A 103 17.69 5.23 7.79
N PRO A 104 18.64 4.37 8.21
CA PRO A 104 18.30 3.09 8.80
C PRO A 104 17.36 3.22 10.00
N GLY A 105 16.39 2.32 10.11
CA GLY A 105 15.39 2.34 11.17
C GLY A 105 14.09 1.63 10.80
N LYS A 106 13.10 1.78 11.67
CA LYS A 106 11.79 1.16 11.47
C LYS A 106 10.83 2.13 10.79
N TYR A 107 10.15 1.66 9.76
CA TYR A 107 9.21 2.44 8.95
C TYR A 107 7.88 1.72 8.80
N THR A 108 6.82 2.48 8.51
CA THR A 108 5.55 1.95 8.05
C THR A 108 5.40 2.24 6.55
N LEU A 109 5.24 1.17 5.78
CA LEU A 109 4.86 1.22 4.38
C LEU A 109 3.34 1.21 4.29
N LEU A 110 2.78 2.14 3.53
CA LEU A 110 1.36 2.22 3.21
C LEU A 110 1.20 2.05 1.70
N TRP A 111 0.28 1.19 1.27
CA TRP A 111 -0.20 1.19 -0.09
C TRP A 111 -1.72 1.26 -0.15
N TYR A 112 -2.23 2.10 -1.03
CA TYR A 112 -3.67 2.35 -1.12
C TYR A 112 -4.11 2.70 -2.54
N TRP A 113 -5.38 2.43 -2.83
CA TRP A 113 -5.99 2.66 -4.14
C TRP A 113 -7.48 2.96 -3.98
N ASP A 114 -8.07 3.48 -5.04
CA ASP A 114 -9.50 3.78 -5.14
C ASP A 114 -10.08 3.10 -6.37
N PHE A 115 -11.19 2.37 -6.19
CA PHE A 115 -11.94 1.80 -7.30
C PHE A 115 -13.10 2.66 -7.76
N THR A 116 -13.68 3.52 -6.91
CA THR A 116 -14.81 4.43 -7.22
C THR A 116 -15.14 5.33 -6.02
N GLU A 117 -15.88 4.80 -5.05
CA GLU A 117 -16.44 5.56 -3.91
C GLU A 117 -15.73 5.25 -2.58
N PHE A 118 -14.80 4.30 -2.57
CA PHE A 118 -14.14 3.80 -1.37
C PHE A 118 -12.66 3.56 -1.61
N TRP A 119 -11.87 3.97 -0.62
CA TRP A 119 -10.44 3.73 -0.57
C TRP A 119 -10.14 2.39 0.09
N TYR A 120 -9.21 1.66 -0.49
CA TYR A 120 -8.60 0.49 0.11
C TYR A 120 -7.18 0.84 0.50
N SER A 121 -6.78 0.46 1.70
CA SER A 121 -5.40 0.59 2.14
C SER A 121 -4.91 -0.69 2.78
N SER A 122 -3.59 -0.84 2.79
CA SER A 122 -2.88 -1.85 3.55
C SER A 122 -1.57 -1.25 4.03
N CYS A 123 -1.12 -1.70 5.19
CA CYS A 123 0.14 -1.26 5.76
C CYS A 123 0.97 -2.46 6.19
N ALA A 124 2.29 -2.28 6.16
CA ALA A 124 3.26 -3.20 6.71
C ALA A 124 4.40 -2.40 7.36
N ASP A 125 4.92 -2.90 8.47
CA ASP A 125 6.13 -2.34 9.07
C ASP A 125 7.36 -3.03 8.51
N ILE A 126 8.38 -2.24 8.19
CA ILE A 126 9.64 -2.70 7.60
C ILE A 126 10.83 -2.16 8.39
N ASP A 127 11.93 -2.88 8.33
CA ASP A 127 13.24 -2.42 8.78
C ASP A 127 14.06 -1.99 7.55
N VAL A 128 14.54 -0.75 7.56
CA VAL A 128 15.44 -0.18 6.55
C VAL A 128 16.87 -0.12 7.08
#